data_AF-A0A4U3F0U2-F1
#
_entry.id   AF-A0A4U3F0U2-F1
#
_cell.length_a   1.000
_cell.length_b   1.000
_cell.length_c   1.000
_cell.angle_alpha   90.00
_cell.angle_beta   90.00
_cell.angle_gamma   90.00
#
_symmetry.space_group_name_H-M   'P 1'
#
loop_
_entity.id
_entity.type
_entity.pdbx_description
1 polymer ?
#
loop_
_entity_poly.entity_id
_entity_poly.type
_entity_poly.pdbx_seq_one_letter_code
_entity_poly.pdbx_strand_id
1 'polypeptide(L)'
;MKPKVRVKSAVGKRVETLKEEGEKGIKLRDRSYRILKEEEHRFKRNQESKYVKATPEDKFKIRNQVILSGKIDLFKKAQLPSYRYMPVQTKQRLVEVANQSNMFELVFENLKKFQIDRVFACELIKGNRAWISQSKDTGIYRYFTMYPDSRSFGFSIFDLIEIIDGVNGFQYAVDKLAQVLNLNDLKDEWVEAQKNKYNNNLKFLDQEILIQKLYPEMYYYLRNHIEILKFMNQHGHDHVNRLFMQNHKDIFYVSTTYIAEMKMGVQSKQPIVSRAINLFALLGLVEKVPHHALSKELLSIAKAIQGNNTKTRLITFFQIPSYEKAETLKYAEVMAKKLKNIGILSERSINKKSVSKFFGMKVFNSIYFSRFIDEERGSLSRTRL
;
A
#
# COMPACT_ATOMS: atom_id res chain seq x y z
N MET A 1 22.39 25.75 -16.16
CA MET A 1 23.63 25.57 -16.95
C MET A 1 23.34 24.63 -18.13
N LYS A 2 23.65 25.02 -19.37
CA LYS A 2 23.33 24.23 -20.58
C LYS A 2 24.20 22.93 -20.65
N PRO A 3 23.66 21.78 -21.10
CA PRO A 3 24.35 20.47 -21.11
C PRO A 3 25.74 20.47 -21.74
N LYS A 4 25.89 21.19 -22.86
CA LYS A 4 27.16 21.33 -23.59
C LYS A 4 28.26 22.02 -22.78
N VAL A 5 27.91 22.81 -21.76
CA VAL A 5 28.87 23.54 -20.92
C VAL A 5 29.52 22.62 -19.88
N ARG A 6 28.78 21.64 -19.35
CA ARG A 6 29.31 20.68 -18.35
C ARG A 6 30.24 19.64 -18.96
N VAL A 7 29.90 19.09 -20.13
CA VAL A 7 30.77 18.15 -20.85
C VAL A 7 32.09 18.82 -21.22
N LYS A 8 32.03 20.06 -21.73
CA LYS A 8 33.24 20.84 -22.05
C LYS A 8 34.13 21.10 -20.85
N SER A 9 33.56 21.40 -19.67
CA SER A 9 34.32 21.62 -18.45
C SER A 9 35.03 20.35 -17.94
N ALA A 10 34.36 19.19 -17.98
CA ALA A 10 34.95 17.92 -17.56
C ALA A 10 36.02 17.41 -18.53
N VAL A 11 35.78 17.54 -19.84
CA VAL A 11 36.77 17.23 -20.88
C VAL A 11 37.99 18.14 -20.75
N GLY A 12 37.78 19.44 -20.52
CA GLY A 12 38.87 20.41 -20.32
C GLY A 12 39.82 20.00 -19.20
N LYS A 13 39.30 19.61 -18.03
CA LYS A 13 40.13 19.18 -16.89
C LYS A 13 40.98 17.95 -17.20
N ARG A 14 40.40 16.92 -17.83
CA ARG A 14 41.14 15.68 -18.17
C ARG A 14 42.14 15.89 -19.30
N VAL A 15 41.85 16.79 -20.23
CA VAL A 15 42.78 17.18 -21.30
C VAL A 15 43.96 18.00 -20.74
N GLU A 16 43.74 18.82 -19.71
CA GLU A 16 44.83 19.52 -19.01
C GLU A 16 45.78 18.53 -18.33
N THR A 17 45.26 17.50 -17.66
CA THR A 17 46.08 16.44 -17.05
C THR A 17 46.93 15.69 -18.08
N LEU A 18 46.40 15.41 -19.28
CA LEU A 18 47.19 14.79 -20.36
C LEU A 18 48.32 15.68 -20.87
N LYS A 19 48.13 17.01 -20.87
CA LYS A 19 49.20 17.96 -21.22
C LYS A 19 50.27 18.03 -20.14
N GLU A 20 49.88 17.98 -18.87
CA GLU A 20 50.79 17.92 -17.72
C GLU A 20 51.63 16.64 -17.73
N GLU A 21 51.04 15.53 -18.19
CA GLU A 21 51.72 14.25 -18.45
C GLU A 21 52.60 14.25 -19.72
N GLY A 22 52.70 15.41 -20.41
CA GLY A 22 53.61 15.62 -21.53
C GLY A 22 53.07 15.25 -22.92
N GLU A 23 51.78 14.90 -23.05
CA GLU A 23 51.21 14.59 -24.37
C GLU A 23 51.05 15.84 -25.24
N LYS A 24 51.50 15.75 -26.50
CA LYS A 24 51.46 16.84 -27.47
C LYS A 24 51.03 16.36 -28.86
N GLY A 25 50.60 17.31 -29.69
CA GLY A 25 50.31 17.09 -31.11
C GLY A 25 49.17 16.10 -31.38
N ILE A 26 49.37 15.21 -32.36
CA ILE A 26 48.34 14.29 -32.86
C ILE A 26 47.87 13.32 -31.76
N LYS A 27 48.77 12.86 -30.87
CA LYS A 27 48.44 11.96 -29.76
C LYS A 27 47.46 12.61 -28.78
N LEU A 28 47.71 13.85 -28.38
CA LEU A 28 46.83 14.61 -27.50
C LEU A 28 45.44 14.79 -28.14
N ARG A 29 45.37 15.08 -29.44
CA ARG A 29 44.11 15.25 -30.17
C ARG A 29 43.26 13.97 -30.15
N ASP A 30 43.87 12.83 -30.47
CA ASP A 30 43.14 11.57 -30.58
C ASP A 30 42.70 11.03 -29.20
N ARG A 31 43.48 11.26 -28.14
CA ARG A 31 43.07 10.97 -26.75
C ARG A 31 42.01 11.94 -26.24
N SER A 32 42.13 13.24 -26.55
CA SER A 32 41.10 14.24 -26.22
C SER A 32 39.76 13.92 -26.85
N TYR A 33 39.77 13.43 -28.10
CA TYR A 33 38.54 12.99 -28.78
C TYR A 33 37.92 11.75 -28.13
N ARG A 34 38.74 10.78 -27.70
CA ARG A 34 38.26 9.62 -26.93
C ARG A 34 37.66 10.02 -25.59
N ILE A 35 38.30 10.93 -24.85
CA ILE A 35 37.77 11.47 -23.59
C ILE A 35 36.44 12.21 -23.83
N LEU A 36 36.33 13.00 -24.90
CA LEU A 36 35.07 13.64 -25.27
C LEU A 36 33.96 12.60 -25.51
N LYS A 37 34.25 11.53 -26.25
CA LYS A 37 33.28 10.44 -26.48
C LYS A 37 32.92 9.73 -25.18
N GLU A 38 33.89 9.42 -24.33
CA GLU A 38 33.66 8.81 -23.01
C GLU A 38 32.76 9.67 -22.12
N GLU A 39 33.03 10.98 -22.04
CA GLU A 39 32.23 11.92 -21.25
C GLU A 39 30.84 12.17 -21.86
N GLU A 40 30.70 12.18 -23.20
CA GLU A 40 29.39 12.17 -23.87
C GLU A 40 28.59 10.90 -23.54
N HIS A 41 29.23 9.73 -23.54
CA HIS A 41 28.60 8.46 -23.16
C HIS A 41 28.30 8.39 -21.66
N ARG A 42 29.14 8.95 -20.79
CA ARG A 42 28.91 9.05 -19.35
C ARG A 42 27.78 10.02 -19.03
N PHE A 43 27.70 11.14 -19.77
CA PHE A 43 26.60 12.09 -19.67
C PHE A 43 25.27 11.49 -20.16
N LYS A 44 25.27 10.72 -21.25
CA LYS A 44 24.09 9.94 -21.70
C LYS A 44 23.64 8.93 -20.65
N ARG A 45 24.57 8.19 -20.03
CA ARG A 45 24.28 7.28 -18.88
C ARG A 45 23.72 8.04 -17.68
N ASN A 46 24.23 9.23 -17.38
CA ASN A 46 23.68 10.08 -16.31
C ASN A 46 22.35 10.78 -16.68
N GLN A 47 21.90 10.74 -17.94
CA GLN A 47 20.53 11.14 -18.30
C GLN A 47 19.51 10.02 -18.03
N GLU A 48 19.93 8.76 -18.02
CA GLU A 48 19.09 7.63 -17.60
C GLU A 48 18.63 7.76 -16.13
N SER A 49 19.26 8.64 -15.34
CA SER A 49 18.92 8.89 -13.94
C SER A 49 17.93 10.04 -13.65
N LYS A 50 17.25 10.62 -14.66
CA LYS A 50 16.19 11.65 -14.43
C LYS A 50 14.99 11.54 -15.38
N TYR A 51 14.44 10.34 -15.54
CA TYR A 51 13.04 10.25 -15.99
C TYR A 51 12.11 10.58 -14.82
N VAL A 52 10.99 11.21 -15.12
CA VAL A 52 9.94 11.47 -14.13
C VAL A 52 9.07 10.22 -14.05
N LYS A 53 8.77 9.74 -12.85
CA LYS A 53 7.73 8.72 -12.67
C LYS A 53 6.37 9.40 -12.84
N ALA A 54 5.56 8.88 -13.75
CA ALA A 54 4.25 9.48 -14.03
C ALA A 54 3.32 9.38 -12.81
N THR A 55 2.65 10.49 -12.48
CA THR A 55 1.59 10.51 -11.47
C THR A 55 0.29 9.91 -12.03
N PRO A 56 -0.72 9.62 -11.19
CA PRO A 56 -2.05 9.24 -11.69
C PRO A 56 -2.64 10.25 -12.68
N GLU A 57 -2.46 11.56 -12.44
CA GLU A 57 -2.91 12.61 -13.34
C GLU A 57 -2.17 12.58 -14.68
N ASP A 58 -0.86 12.32 -14.67
CA ASP A 58 -0.08 12.15 -15.89
C ASP A 58 -0.59 10.95 -16.71
N LYS A 59 -0.83 9.81 -16.05
CA LYS A 59 -1.37 8.61 -16.69
C LYS A 59 -2.73 8.86 -17.32
N PHE A 60 -3.62 9.57 -16.63
CA PHE A 60 -4.91 9.98 -17.16
C PHE A 60 -4.79 10.88 -18.40
N LYS A 61 -3.90 11.89 -18.35
CA LYS A 61 -3.66 12.78 -19.51
C LYS A 61 -3.11 12.01 -20.71
N ILE A 62 -2.17 11.08 -20.48
CA ILE A 62 -1.57 10.26 -21.53
C ILE A 62 -2.64 9.36 -22.15
N ARG A 63 -3.46 8.69 -21.35
CA ARG A 63 -4.59 7.90 -21.85
C ARG A 63 -5.48 8.70 -22.80
N ASN A 64 -5.88 9.91 -22.40
CA ASN A 64 -6.73 10.74 -23.24
C ASN A 64 -6.07 11.06 -24.59
N GLN A 65 -4.75 11.28 -24.61
CA GLN A 65 -4.00 11.47 -25.86
C GLN A 65 -3.95 10.20 -26.73
N VAL A 66 -3.77 9.03 -26.11
CA VAL A 66 -3.80 7.74 -26.82
C VAL A 66 -5.17 7.50 -27.46
N ILE A 67 -6.26 7.81 -26.76
CA ILE A 67 -7.64 7.74 -27.28
C ILE A 67 -7.84 8.73 -28.43
N LEU A 68 -7.54 10.02 -28.21
CA LEU A 68 -7.75 11.07 -29.21
C LEU A 68 -6.93 10.87 -30.49
N SER A 69 -5.79 10.19 -30.39
CA SER A 69 -4.94 9.87 -31.55
C SER A 69 -5.35 8.58 -32.28
N GLY A 70 -6.37 7.86 -31.80
CA GLY A 70 -6.78 6.55 -32.34
C GLY A 70 -5.75 5.43 -32.10
N LYS A 71 -4.70 5.69 -31.31
CA LYS A 71 -3.65 4.71 -31.04
C LYS A 71 -4.05 3.65 -30.02
N ILE A 72 -5.15 3.86 -29.29
CA ILE A 72 -5.62 2.92 -28.27
C ILE A 72 -5.87 1.52 -28.85
N ASP A 73 -6.38 1.44 -30.08
CA ASP A 73 -6.70 0.20 -30.76
C ASP A 73 -5.47 -0.62 -31.18
N LEU A 74 -4.29 0.00 -31.16
CA LEU A 74 -3.02 -0.69 -31.41
C LEU A 74 -2.56 -1.54 -30.21
N PHE A 75 -3.00 -1.21 -29.00
CA PHE A 75 -2.58 -1.87 -27.77
C PHE A 75 -3.42 -3.12 -27.48
N LYS A 76 -3.47 -4.04 -28.44
CA LYS A 76 -4.07 -5.37 -28.25
C LYS A 76 -3.19 -6.20 -27.33
N LYS A 77 -3.81 -6.78 -26.29
CA LYS A 77 -3.12 -7.65 -25.35
C LYS A 77 -3.08 -9.08 -25.91
N ALA A 78 -1.90 -9.70 -25.93
CA ALA A 78 -1.78 -11.10 -26.27
C ALA A 78 -2.43 -11.99 -25.19
N GLN A 79 -2.85 -13.19 -25.57
CA GLN A 79 -3.16 -14.27 -24.63
C GLN A 79 -1.99 -15.23 -24.63
N LEU A 80 -1.31 -15.37 -23.49
CA LEU A 80 -0.08 -16.16 -23.39
C LEU A 80 -0.34 -17.46 -22.61
N PRO A 81 0.16 -18.62 -23.09
CA PRO A 81 -0.03 -19.88 -22.40
C PRO A 81 0.78 -19.92 -21.08
N SER A 82 0.17 -20.45 -20.02
CA SER A 82 0.66 -20.38 -18.63
C SER A 82 1.95 -21.15 -18.35
N TYR A 83 2.30 -22.15 -19.17
CA TYR A 83 3.41 -23.07 -18.89
C TYR A 83 4.78 -22.38 -18.78
N ARG A 84 4.97 -21.22 -19.41
CA ARG A 84 6.24 -20.45 -19.33
C ARG A 84 6.46 -19.73 -18.01
N TYR A 85 5.42 -19.63 -17.16
CA TYR A 85 5.45 -18.86 -15.91
C TYR A 85 4.97 -19.68 -14.70
N MET A 86 4.87 -21.01 -14.83
CA MET A 86 4.41 -21.94 -13.80
C MET A 86 5.06 -21.83 -12.39
N PRO A 87 6.34 -21.42 -12.21
CA PRO A 87 6.86 -21.22 -10.85
C PRO A 87 6.34 -19.95 -10.15
N VAL A 88 5.56 -19.10 -10.82
CA VAL A 88 4.95 -17.91 -10.21
C VAL A 88 3.68 -18.31 -9.47
N GLN A 89 3.76 -18.42 -8.15
CA GLN A 89 2.65 -18.82 -7.29
C GLN A 89 2.01 -17.63 -6.55
N THR A 90 2.63 -16.46 -6.60
CA THR A 90 2.23 -15.31 -5.79
C THR A 90 2.26 -13.99 -6.57
N LYS A 91 1.51 -13.01 -6.10
CA LYS A 91 1.40 -11.70 -6.76
C LYS A 91 2.70 -10.90 -6.68
N GLN A 92 3.43 -10.93 -5.57
CA GLN A 92 4.75 -10.28 -5.50
C GLN A 92 5.73 -10.93 -6.46
N ARG A 93 5.74 -12.26 -6.56
CA ARG A 93 6.62 -12.96 -7.48
C ARG A 93 6.30 -12.61 -8.93
N LEU A 94 5.03 -12.45 -9.27
CA LEU A 94 4.62 -11.95 -10.58
C LEU A 94 5.21 -10.56 -10.84
N VAL A 95 5.12 -9.64 -9.87
CA VAL A 95 5.69 -8.28 -9.99
C VAL A 95 7.20 -8.30 -10.22
N GLU A 96 7.93 -9.15 -9.49
CA GLU A 96 9.38 -9.32 -9.67
C GLU A 96 9.72 -9.82 -11.08
N VAL A 97 9.09 -10.91 -11.51
CA VAL A 97 9.31 -11.51 -12.83
C VAL A 97 8.94 -10.54 -13.94
N ALA A 98 7.83 -9.81 -13.77
CA ALA A 98 7.36 -8.81 -14.72
C ALA A 98 8.31 -7.62 -14.86
N ASN A 99 8.96 -7.21 -13.78
CA ASN A 99 9.97 -6.17 -13.84
C ASN A 99 11.28 -6.65 -14.47
N GLN A 100 11.64 -7.93 -14.28
CA GLN A 100 12.91 -8.51 -14.74
C GLN A 100 12.85 -9.08 -16.17
N SER A 101 11.67 -9.11 -16.77
CA SER A 101 11.45 -9.60 -18.14
C SER A 101 10.93 -8.47 -19.02
N ASN A 102 11.19 -8.54 -20.33
CA ASN A 102 10.58 -7.61 -21.28
C ASN A 102 9.09 -7.91 -21.46
N MET A 103 8.25 -7.53 -20.49
CA MET A 103 6.81 -7.78 -20.57
C MET A 103 6.11 -6.94 -21.64
N PHE A 104 6.75 -5.88 -22.15
CA PHE A 104 6.15 -4.99 -23.15
C PHE A 104 5.89 -5.71 -24.47
N GLU A 105 6.88 -6.44 -24.99
CA GLU A 105 6.73 -7.24 -26.22
C GLU A 105 5.78 -8.43 -26.01
N LEU A 106 5.75 -8.99 -24.81
CA LEU A 106 4.93 -10.16 -24.52
C LEU A 106 3.45 -9.79 -24.43
N VAL A 107 3.15 -8.73 -23.68
CA VAL A 107 1.78 -8.30 -23.39
C VAL A 107 1.16 -7.55 -24.56
N PHE A 108 1.87 -6.62 -25.20
CA PHE A 108 1.27 -5.73 -26.21
C PHE A 108 1.78 -6.03 -27.62
N GLU A 109 0.86 -6.39 -28.53
CA GLU A 109 1.20 -6.81 -29.89
C GLU A 109 1.95 -5.74 -30.70
N ASN A 110 1.53 -4.48 -30.58
CA ASN A 110 2.18 -3.37 -31.27
C ASN A 110 3.62 -3.12 -30.83
N LEU A 111 4.03 -3.62 -29.65
CA LEU A 111 5.38 -3.42 -29.11
C LEU A 111 6.35 -4.55 -29.47
N LYS A 112 5.86 -5.71 -29.97
CA LYS A 112 6.68 -6.86 -30.37
C LYS A 112 7.78 -6.56 -31.39
N LYS A 113 7.51 -5.59 -32.27
CA LYS A 113 8.40 -5.21 -33.36
C LYS A 113 9.62 -4.38 -32.91
N PHE A 114 9.64 -3.87 -31.69
CA PHE A 114 10.69 -2.97 -31.22
C PHE A 114 11.79 -3.70 -30.48
N GLN A 115 13.04 -3.38 -30.81
CA GLN A 115 14.21 -3.91 -30.13
C GLN A 115 14.57 -3.08 -28.90
N ILE A 116 15.08 -3.74 -27.87
CA ILE A 116 15.60 -3.12 -26.64
C ILE A 116 16.69 -2.10 -27.01
N ASP A 117 16.73 -0.98 -26.30
CA ASP A 117 17.65 0.15 -26.45
C ASP A 117 17.64 0.85 -27.82
N ARG A 118 16.67 0.53 -28.69
CA ARG A 118 16.45 1.25 -29.95
C ARG A 118 15.35 2.29 -29.81
N VAL A 119 15.60 3.47 -30.36
CA VAL A 119 14.64 4.59 -30.36
C VAL A 119 13.63 4.42 -31.49
N PHE A 120 12.36 4.59 -31.19
CA PHE A 120 11.23 4.55 -32.13
C PHE A 120 10.23 5.68 -31.87
N ALA A 121 9.25 5.84 -32.78
CA ALA A 121 8.17 6.82 -32.60
C ALA A 121 7.25 6.37 -31.45
N CYS A 122 6.96 7.25 -30.49
CA CYS A 122 6.19 6.87 -29.31
C CYS A 122 4.77 6.43 -29.67
N GLU A 123 4.40 5.23 -29.23
CA GLU A 123 3.06 4.68 -29.44
C GLU A 123 2.03 5.24 -28.44
N LEU A 124 2.48 5.90 -27.36
CA LEU A 124 1.60 6.53 -26.37
C LEU A 124 1.31 8.02 -26.67
N ILE A 125 2.33 8.79 -27.07
CA ILE A 125 2.23 10.24 -27.18
C ILE A 125 2.69 10.67 -28.57
N LYS A 126 1.80 11.30 -29.34
CA LYS A 126 2.12 11.79 -30.69
C LYS A 126 3.25 12.82 -30.64
N GLY A 127 4.25 12.66 -31.52
CA GLY A 127 5.42 13.55 -31.62
C GLY A 127 6.54 13.24 -30.63
N ASN A 128 6.32 12.36 -29.65
CA ASN A 128 7.39 11.91 -28.76
C ASN A 128 8.23 10.79 -29.38
N ARG A 129 9.46 10.65 -28.90
CA ARG A 129 10.31 9.47 -29.14
C ARG A 129 10.19 8.51 -27.97
N ALA A 130 10.32 7.22 -28.21
CA ALA A 130 10.27 6.19 -27.18
C ALA A 130 11.37 5.15 -27.35
N TRP A 131 11.66 4.42 -26.29
CA TRP A 131 12.52 3.23 -26.30
C TRP A 131 12.15 2.33 -25.12
N ILE A 132 12.49 1.06 -25.22
CA ILE A 132 12.40 0.11 -24.09
C ILE A 132 13.82 -0.21 -23.66
N SER A 133 14.12 -0.12 -22.37
CA SER A 133 15.46 -0.41 -21.84
C SER A 133 15.38 -1.16 -20.53
N GLN A 134 16.41 -1.97 -20.27
CA GLN A 134 16.63 -2.64 -19.00
C GLN A 134 17.66 -1.84 -18.20
N SER A 135 17.31 -1.46 -16.97
CA SER A 135 18.28 -0.85 -16.05
C SER A 135 19.40 -1.84 -15.73
N LYS A 136 20.65 -1.44 -15.96
CA LYS A 136 21.82 -2.29 -15.66
C LYS A 136 21.99 -2.56 -14.17
N ASP A 137 21.58 -1.62 -13.32
CA ASP A 137 21.73 -1.73 -11.87
C ASP A 137 20.63 -2.58 -11.23
N THR A 138 19.39 -2.49 -11.75
CA THR A 138 18.22 -3.12 -11.12
C THR A 138 17.64 -4.29 -11.91
N GLY A 139 18.06 -4.47 -13.16
CA GLY A 139 17.47 -5.43 -14.10
C GLY A 139 16.05 -5.07 -14.54
N ILE A 140 15.52 -3.91 -14.15
CA ILE A 140 14.13 -3.53 -14.38
C ILE A 140 13.94 -2.98 -15.80
N TYR A 141 13.01 -3.59 -16.54
CA TYR A 141 12.55 -3.10 -17.85
C TYR A 141 11.60 -1.91 -17.70
N ARG A 142 11.79 -0.90 -18.54
CA ARG A 142 10.88 0.25 -18.65
C ARG A 142 10.65 0.66 -20.08
N TYR A 143 9.43 1.10 -20.37
CA TYR A 143 9.09 1.84 -21.57
C TYR A 143 9.29 3.33 -21.28
N PHE A 144 10.16 3.98 -22.04
CA PHE A 144 10.42 5.41 -21.92
C PHE A 144 9.74 6.17 -23.04
N THR A 145 9.21 7.34 -22.71
CA THR A 145 8.80 8.35 -23.69
C THR A 145 9.57 9.63 -23.39
N MET A 146 9.99 10.33 -24.44
CA MET A 146 10.69 11.61 -24.33
C MET A 146 10.05 12.66 -25.24
N TYR A 147 9.74 13.80 -24.64
CA TYR A 147 9.25 14.99 -25.33
C TYR A 147 10.35 15.66 -26.16
N PRO A 148 9.97 16.49 -27.15
CA PRO A 148 10.93 17.30 -27.90
C PRO A 148 11.82 18.18 -27.02
N ASP A 149 11.30 18.63 -25.87
CA ASP A 149 12.02 19.43 -24.87
C ASP A 149 12.98 18.63 -23.96
N SER A 150 13.19 17.34 -24.27
CA SER A 150 14.05 16.40 -23.53
C SER A 150 13.55 15.98 -22.14
N ARG A 151 12.31 16.29 -21.75
CA ARG A 151 11.68 15.64 -20.59
C ARG A 151 11.31 14.20 -20.93
N SER A 152 11.53 13.27 -20.02
CA SER A 152 11.18 11.87 -20.21
C SER A 152 10.33 11.31 -19.07
N PHE A 153 9.39 10.45 -19.42
CA PHE A 153 8.68 9.58 -18.49
C PHE A 153 9.15 8.14 -18.70
N GLY A 154 9.25 7.40 -17.59
CA GLY A 154 9.51 5.97 -17.59
C GLY A 154 8.32 5.24 -16.99
N PHE A 155 7.84 4.22 -17.70
CA PHE A 155 6.69 3.42 -17.33
C PHE A 155 7.09 1.96 -17.13
N SER A 156 6.57 1.36 -16.07
CA SER A 156 6.56 -0.10 -15.92
C SER A 156 5.49 -0.72 -16.82
N ILE A 157 5.48 -2.05 -16.93
CA ILE A 157 4.39 -2.76 -17.60
C ILE A 157 3.04 -2.48 -16.93
N PHE A 158 3.02 -2.35 -15.60
CA PHE A 158 1.82 -2.05 -14.83
C PHE A 158 1.27 -0.67 -15.16
N ASP A 159 2.14 0.33 -15.30
CA ASP A 159 1.72 1.68 -15.70
C ASP A 159 1.10 1.68 -17.11
N LEU A 160 1.66 0.89 -18.06
CA LEU A 160 1.06 0.76 -19.39
C LEU A 160 -0.30 0.09 -19.33
N ILE A 161 -0.48 -0.97 -18.53
CA ILE A 161 -1.79 -1.60 -18.33
C ILE A 161 -2.79 -0.59 -17.77
N GLU A 162 -2.42 0.18 -16.76
CA GLU A 162 -3.29 1.22 -16.18
C GLU A 162 -3.69 2.29 -17.21
N ILE A 163 -2.74 2.78 -18.00
CA ILE A 163 -2.99 3.78 -19.06
C ILE A 163 -3.93 3.21 -20.12
N ILE A 164 -3.68 1.99 -20.60
CA ILE A 164 -4.43 1.37 -21.70
C ILE A 164 -5.82 0.89 -21.25
N ASP A 165 -5.99 0.46 -19.99
CA ASP A 165 -7.29 0.01 -19.47
C ASP A 165 -8.10 1.16 -18.85
N GLY A 166 -7.46 2.29 -18.54
CA GLY A 166 -8.15 3.47 -18.00
C GLY A 166 -8.53 3.33 -16.55
N VAL A 167 -7.69 2.63 -15.81
CA VAL A 167 -7.86 2.35 -14.40
C VAL A 167 -6.70 2.96 -13.62
N ASN A 168 -6.97 3.31 -12.38
CA ASN A 168 -5.93 3.72 -11.45
C ASN A 168 -5.90 2.69 -10.33
N GLY A 169 -4.88 1.83 -10.31
CA GLY A 169 -4.82 0.75 -9.35
C GLY A 169 -3.78 -0.29 -9.72
N PHE A 170 -2.63 -0.22 -9.06
CA PHE A 170 -1.53 -1.15 -9.27
C PHE A 170 -1.99 -2.61 -9.14
N GLN A 171 -2.87 -2.91 -8.17
CA GLN A 171 -3.40 -4.25 -7.96
C GLN A 171 -4.24 -4.74 -9.14
N TYR A 172 -5.06 -3.87 -9.75
CA TYR A 172 -5.78 -4.21 -10.97
C TYR A 172 -4.78 -4.57 -12.08
N ALA A 173 -3.71 -3.78 -12.23
CA ALA A 173 -2.71 -4.04 -13.25
C ALA A 173 -1.98 -5.37 -13.05
N VAL A 174 -1.69 -5.74 -11.79
CA VAL A 174 -1.16 -7.06 -11.44
C VAL A 174 -2.15 -8.16 -11.81
N ASP A 175 -3.43 -8.03 -11.42
CA ASP A 175 -4.45 -9.04 -11.70
C ASP A 175 -4.71 -9.17 -13.20
N LYS A 176 -4.66 -8.06 -13.94
CA LYS A 176 -4.79 -8.05 -15.40
C LYS A 176 -3.61 -8.70 -16.09
N LEU A 177 -2.39 -8.44 -15.62
CA LEU A 177 -1.21 -9.13 -16.12
C LEU A 177 -1.29 -10.64 -15.83
N ALA A 178 -1.73 -11.02 -14.63
CA ALA A 178 -1.94 -12.41 -14.27
C ALA A 178 -2.93 -13.11 -15.23
N GLN A 179 -4.05 -12.45 -15.56
CA GLN A 179 -5.01 -12.95 -16.56
C GLN A 179 -4.38 -13.13 -17.95
N VAL A 180 -3.59 -12.15 -18.42
CA VAL A 180 -2.90 -12.21 -19.72
C VAL A 180 -1.91 -13.38 -19.78
N LEU A 181 -1.28 -13.71 -18.66
CA LEU A 181 -0.35 -14.83 -18.51
C LEU A 181 -1.03 -16.14 -18.11
N ASN A 182 -2.36 -16.14 -17.98
CA ASN A 182 -3.17 -17.27 -17.52
C ASN A 182 -2.72 -17.83 -16.15
N LEU A 183 -2.42 -16.93 -15.21
CA LEU A 183 -2.04 -17.20 -13.81
C LEU A 183 -3.19 -16.82 -12.87
N ASN A 184 -4.27 -17.62 -12.85
CA ASN A 184 -5.51 -17.22 -12.17
C ASN A 184 -5.50 -17.46 -10.65
N ASP A 185 -4.59 -18.29 -10.14
CA ASP A 185 -4.58 -18.74 -8.74
C ASP A 185 -3.42 -18.15 -7.92
N LEU A 186 -2.99 -16.93 -8.23
CA LEU A 186 -1.90 -16.28 -7.52
C LEU A 186 -2.31 -15.90 -6.10
N LYS A 187 -1.52 -16.38 -5.13
CA LYS A 187 -1.65 -16.01 -3.73
C LYS A 187 -1.30 -14.55 -3.51
N ASP A 188 -2.06 -13.90 -2.63
CA ASP A 188 -1.78 -12.55 -2.17
C ASP A 188 -1.09 -12.61 -0.81
N GLU A 189 0.21 -12.37 -0.80
CA GLU A 189 1.08 -12.56 0.37
C GLU A 189 0.70 -11.65 1.53
N TRP A 190 0.19 -10.45 1.26
CA TRP A 190 -0.27 -9.57 2.32
C TRP A 190 -1.54 -10.12 2.96
N VAL A 191 -2.48 -10.62 2.16
CA VAL A 191 -3.71 -11.25 2.67
C VAL A 191 -3.36 -12.50 3.48
N GLU A 192 -2.48 -13.36 2.97
CA GLU A 192 -2.00 -14.54 3.71
C GLU A 192 -1.30 -14.14 5.02
N ALA A 193 -0.44 -13.12 5.02
CA ALA A 193 0.21 -12.64 6.23
C ALA A 193 -0.78 -12.10 7.26
N GLN A 194 -1.80 -11.35 6.85
CA GLN A 194 -2.84 -10.87 7.76
C GLN A 194 -3.71 -12.01 8.31
N LYS A 195 -4.07 -13.00 7.48
CA LYS A 195 -4.79 -14.19 7.93
C LYS A 195 -3.97 -15.01 8.92
N ASN A 196 -2.68 -15.21 8.64
CA ASN A 196 -1.76 -15.91 9.53
C ASN A 196 -1.63 -15.21 10.88
N LYS A 197 -1.54 -13.86 10.90
CA LYS A 197 -1.60 -13.07 12.15
C LYS A 197 -2.82 -13.43 12.99
N TYR A 198 -4.02 -13.47 12.41
CA TYR A 198 -5.23 -13.83 13.14
C TYR A 198 -5.23 -15.29 13.61
N ASN A 199 -4.75 -16.23 12.78
CA ASN A 199 -4.62 -17.63 13.17
C ASN A 199 -3.67 -17.81 14.35
N ASN A 200 -2.54 -17.10 14.35
CA ASN A 200 -1.58 -17.15 15.45
C ASN A 200 -2.15 -16.52 16.73
N ASN A 201 -2.91 -15.42 16.61
CA ASN A 201 -3.64 -14.85 17.73
C ASN A 201 -4.66 -15.84 18.32
N LEU A 202 -5.45 -16.51 17.48
CA LEU A 202 -6.43 -17.51 17.90
C LEU A 202 -5.75 -18.68 18.63
N LYS A 203 -4.68 -19.24 18.05
CA LYS A 203 -3.86 -20.29 18.67
C LYS A 203 -3.34 -19.89 20.05
N PHE A 204 -2.93 -18.63 20.23
CA PHE A 204 -2.53 -18.11 21.54
C PHE A 204 -3.71 -18.06 22.51
N LEU A 205 -4.86 -17.52 22.07
CA LEU A 205 -6.07 -17.40 22.89
C LEU A 205 -6.66 -18.76 23.31
N ASP A 206 -6.39 -19.83 22.58
CA ASP A 206 -6.78 -21.20 22.97
C ASP A 206 -5.89 -21.81 24.06
N GLN A 207 -4.73 -21.20 24.36
CA GLN A 207 -3.78 -21.67 25.37
C GLN A 207 -4.01 -20.99 26.73
N GLU A 208 -5.25 -20.98 27.23
CA GLU A 208 -5.64 -20.21 28.43
C GLU A 208 -4.76 -20.48 29.66
N ILE A 209 -4.37 -21.74 29.90
CA ILE A 209 -3.48 -22.13 31.01
C ILE A 209 -2.11 -21.44 30.86
N LEU A 210 -1.58 -21.37 29.64
CA LEU A 210 -0.32 -20.68 29.38
C LEU A 210 -0.46 -19.18 29.60
N ILE A 211 -1.55 -18.58 29.12
CA ILE A 211 -1.84 -17.15 29.33
C ILE A 211 -1.90 -16.85 30.83
N GLN A 212 -2.63 -17.66 31.61
CA GLN A 212 -2.74 -17.50 33.06
C GLN A 212 -1.38 -17.55 33.75
N LYS A 213 -0.48 -18.45 33.31
CA LYS A 213 0.86 -18.59 33.88
C LYS A 213 1.79 -17.43 33.52
N LEU A 214 1.79 -16.99 32.27
CA LEU A 214 2.73 -15.97 31.77
C LEU A 214 2.25 -14.53 32.02
N TYR A 215 0.94 -14.32 31.98
CA TYR A 215 0.28 -13.02 32.02
C TYR A 215 -0.94 -13.05 32.97
N PRO A 216 -0.73 -13.30 34.28
CA PRO A 216 -1.81 -13.58 35.22
C PRO A 216 -2.79 -12.40 35.38
N GLU A 217 -2.30 -11.16 35.37
CA GLU A 217 -3.18 -10.00 35.53
C GLU A 217 -3.96 -9.74 34.24
N MET A 218 -3.34 -9.88 33.07
CA MET A 218 -4.05 -9.82 31.80
C MET A 218 -5.13 -10.90 31.74
N TYR A 219 -4.79 -12.15 32.07
CA TYR A 219 -5.75 -13.26 32.12
C TYR A 219 -6.92 -12.97 33.07
N TYR A 220 -6.64 -12.34 34.22
CA TYR A 220 -7.69 -11.99 35.18
C TYR A 220 -8.81 -11.16 34.54
N TYR A 221 -8.46 -10.20 33.69
CA TYR A 221 -9.43 -9.36 32.98
C TYR A 221 -10.04 -10.05 31.75
N LEU A 222 -9.30 -10.95 31.10
CA LEU A 222 -9.74 -11.61 29.85
C LEU A 222 -10.69 -12.78 30.07
N ARG A 223 -10.52 -13.58 31.14
CA ARG A 223 -11.16 -14.90 31.29
C ARG A 223 -12.67 -14.93 31.03
N ASN A 224 -13.40 -13.90 31.42
CA ASN A 224 -14.87 -13.85 31.27
C ASN A 224 -15.33 -13.38 29.88
N HIS A 225 -14.41 -12.87 29.06
CA HIS A 225 -14.70 -12.22 27.78
C HIS A 225 -13.85 -12.78 26.63
N ILE A 226 -13.05 -13.83 26.87
CA ILE A 226 -12.10 -14.35 25.89
C ILE A 226 -12.78 -14.79 24.59
N GLU A 227 -13.99 -15.35 24.69
CA GLU A 227 -14.80 -15.75 23.52
C GLU A 227 -15.20 -14.56 22.63
N ILE A 228 -15.37 -13.37 23.21
CA ILE A 228 -15.61 -12.13 22.43
C ILE A 228 -14.33 -11.76 21.69
N LEU A 229 -13.16 -11.87 22.32
CA LEU A 229 -11.88 -11.56 21.68
C LEU A 229 -11.52 -12.57 20.57
N LYS A 230 -11.80 -13.86 20.78
CA LYS A 230 -11.69 -14.91 19.75
C LYS A 230 -12.62 -14.61 18.58
N PHE A 231 -13.88 -14.24 18.84
CA PHE A 231 -14.81 -13.83 17.79
C PHE A 231 -14.28 -12.66 16.96
N MET A 232 -13.73 -11.62 17.60
CA MET A 232 -13.18 -10.48 16.86
C MET A 232 -11.98 -10.88 16.00
N ASN A 233 -11.12 -11.80 16.46
CA ASN A 233 -10.02 -12.32 15.65
C ASN A 233 -10.53 -13.15 14.46
N GLN A 234 -11.52 -14.01 14.68
CA GLN A 234 -12.14 -14.79 13.60
C GLN A 234 -12.83 -13.89 12.57
N HIS A 235 -13.60 -12.91 13.04
CA HIS A 235 -14.26 -11.94 12.17
C HIS A 235 -13.24 -11.13 11.36
N GLY A 236 -12.13 -10.70 11.99
CA GLY A 236 -11.03 -10.06 11.28
C GLY A 236 -10.39 -10.98 10.22
N HIS A 237 -10.14 -12.24 10.56
CA HIS A 237 -9.61 -13.25 9.63
C HIS A 237 -10.48 -13.42 8.38
N ASP A 238 -11.79 -13.54 8.57
CA ASP A 238 -12.73 -13.83 7.49
C ASP A 238 -12.96 -12.63 6.56
N HIS A 239 -12.67 -11.42 7.05
CA HIS A 239 -12.89 -10.17 6.33
C HIS A 239 -11.60 -9.49 5.85
N VAL A 240 -10.45 -10.18 5.90
CA VAL A 240 -9.18 -9.62 5.37
C VAL A 240 -9.36 -9.24 3.90
N ASN A 241 -9.20 -7.95 3.61
CA ASN A 241 -9.37 -7.41 2.27
C ASN A 241 -8.44 -6.20 2.06
N ARG A 242 -7.76 -6.12 0.91
CA ARG A 242 -6.88 -4.98 0.57
C ARG A 242 -7.59 -3.64 0.51
N LEU A 243 -8.88 -3.62 0.17
CA LEU A 243 -9.71 -2.41 0.21
C LEU A 243 -9.96 -1.93 1.65
N PHE A 244 -9.80 -2.83 2.60
CA PHE A 244 -9.93 -2.61 4.03
C PHE A 244 -8.55 -2.67 4.68
N MET A 245 -7.70 -1.73 4.26
CA MET A 245 -6.34 -1.57 4.78
C MET A 245 -6.13 -0.12 5.26
N GLN A 246 -5.54 0.02 6.44
CA GLN A 246 -5.10 1.32 6.98
C GLN A 246 -3.67 1.16 7.54
N ASN A 247 -2.74 2.00 7.09
CA ASN A 247 -1.32 1.93 7.50
C ASN A 247 -0.70 0.53 7.33
N HIS A 248 -0.99 -0.14 6.21
CA HIS A 248 -0.56 -1.52 5.90
C HIS A 248 -1.05 -2.61 6.86
N LYS A 249 -1.97 -2.28 7.76
CA LYS A 249 -2.67 -3.24 8.63
C LYS A 249 -4.08 -3.46 8.12
N ASP A 250 -4.55 -4.70 8.25
CA ASP A 250 -5.96 -5.03 8.05
C ASP A 250 -6.86 -4.24 9.00
N ILE A 251 -8.02 -3.82 8.52
CA ILE A 251 -9.05 -3.13 9.29
C ILE A 251 -10.40 -3.77 8.99
N PHE A 252 -11.23 -4.00 10.00
CA PHE A 252 -12.59 -4.53 9.80
C PHE A 252 -13.59 -3.75 10.64
N TYR A 253 -14.87 -3.94 10.39
CA TYR A 253 -15.93 -3.37 11.20
C TYR A 253 -16.91 -4.46 11.63
N VAL A 254 -17.51 -4.28 12.79
CA VAL A 254 -18.54 -5.17 13.31
C VAL A 254 -19.35 -4.44 14.37
N SER A 255 -20.67 -4.64 14.37
CA SER A 255 -21.53 -4.01 15.38
C SER A 255 -21.46 -4.78 16.70
N THR A 256 -21.47 -4.06 17.82
CA THR A 256 -21.49 -4.68 19.15
C THR A 256 -22.78 -5.44 19.42
N THR A 257 -23.87 -5.04 18.78
CA THR A 257 -25.15 -5.74 18.80
C THR A 257 -25.04 -7.10 18.12
N TYR A 258 -24.40 -7.16 16.95
CA TYR A 258 -24.18 -8.40 16.22
C TYR A 258 -23.29 -9.37 17.00
N ILE A 259 -22.20 -8.89 17.60
CA ILE A 259 -21.36 -9.72 18.48
C ILE A 259 -22.17 -10.28 19.65
N ALA A 260 -23.03 -9.46 20.28
CA ALA A 260 -23.85 -9.90 21.42
C ALA A 260 -24.83 -11.01 21.01
N GLU A 261 -25.42 -10.90 19.83
CA GLU A 261 -26.26 -11.94 19.25
C GLU A 261 -25.46 -13.22 18.98
N MET A 262 -24.33 -13.13 18.28
CA MET A 262 -23.52 -14.29 17.90
C MET A 262 -22.85 -15.00 19.08
N LYS A 263 -22.46 -14.27 20.13
CA LYS A 263 -21.69 -14.84 21.26
C LYS A 263 -22.50 -15.03 22.53
N MET A 264 -23.66 -14.39 22.64
CA MET A 264 -24.47 -14.45 23.86
C MET A 264 -25.95 -14.73 23.61
N GLY A 265 -26.36 -14.92 22.34
CA GLY A 265 -27.71 -15.30 21.91
C GLY A 265 -28.75 -14.18 21.98
N VAL A 266 -28.39 -12.99 22.48
CA VAL A 266 -29.34 -11.89 22.69
C VAL A 266 -28.69 -10.52 22.50
N GLN A 267 -29.32 -9.69 21.67
CA GLN A 267 -28.85 -8.34 21.35
C GLN A 267 -28.82 -7.40 22.58
N SER A 268 -29.69 -7.62 23.57
CA SER A 268 -29.76 -6.80 24.80
C SER A 268 -28.47 -6.84 25.63
N LYS A 269 -27.59 -7.83 25.41
CA LYS A 269 -26.26 -7.91 26.04
C LYS A 269 -25.18 -7.06 25.35
N GLN A 270 -25.53 -6.27 24.34
CA GLN A 270 -24.66 -5.31 23.67
C GLN A 270 -23.81 -4.45 24.64
N PRO A 271 -24.32 -3.96 25.78
CA PRO A 271 -23.50 -3.17 26.71
C PRO A 271 -22.33 -3.96 27.32
N ILE A 272 -22.49 -5.28 27.52
CA ILE A 272 -21.42 -6.15 28.02
C ILE A 272 -20.32 -6.25 26.98
N VAL A 273 -20.68 -6.53 25.72
CA VAL A 273 -19.75 -6.57 24.60
C VAL A 273 -19.01 -5.24 24.45
N SER A 274 -19.74 -4.11 24.47
CA SER A 274 -19.11 -2.80 24.33
C SER A 274 -18.09 -2.53 25.43
N ARG A 275 -18.33 -2.97 26.67
CA ARG A 275 -17.37 -2.84 27.77
C ARG A 275 -16.17 -3.78 27.60
N ALA A 276 -16.39 -5.01 27.18
CA ALA A 276 -15.33 -5.97 26.88
C ALA A 276 -14.38 -5.43 25.79
N ILE A 277 -14.93 -4.88 24.69
CA ILE A 277 -14.11 -4.26 23.64
C ILE A 277 -13.32 -3.05 24.16
N ASN A 278 -13.91 -2.22 25.03
CA ASN A 278 -13.18 -1.09 25.64
C ASN A 278 -12.03 -1.58 26.52
N LEU A 279 -12.24 -2.67 27.27
CA LEU A 279 -11.20 -3.32 28.06
C LEU A 279 -10.09 -3.83 27.14
N PHE A 280 -10.42 -4.56 26.07
CA PHE A 280 -9.41 -5.04 25.11
C PHE A 280 -8.63 -3.90 24.47
N ALA A 281 -9.30 -2.78 24.17
CA ALA A 281 -8.65 -1.59 23.65
C ALA A 281 -7.73 -0.91 24.66
N LEU A 282 -8.11 -0.90 25.94
CA LEU A 282 -7.26 -0.39 27.01
C LEU A 282 -6.03 -1.28 27.25
N LEU A 283 -6.18 -2.60 27.10
CA LEU A 283 -5.08 -3.56 27.17
C LEU A 283 -4.21 -3.56 25.91
N GLY A 284 -4.60 -2.87 24.84
CA GLY A 284 -3.87 -2.87 23.56
C GLY A 284 -4.02 -4.16 22.76
N LEU A 285 -5.02 -4.99 23.06
CA LEU A 285 -5.32 -6.24 22.34
C LEU A 285 -6.23 -6.02 21.13
N VAL A 286 -6.91 -4.88 21.07
CA VAL A 286 -7.74 -4.41 19.96
C VAL A 286 -7.51 -2.91 19.78
N GLU A 287 -7.25 -2.43 18.57
CA GLU A 287 -7.15 -1.01 18.26
C GLU A 287 -8.47 -0.55 17.64
N LYS A 288 -9.10 0.49 18.18
CA LYS A 288 -10.23 1.13 17.51
C LYS A 288 -9.72 2.22 16.58
N VAL A 289 -10.19 2.24 15.35
CA VAL A 289 -9.77 3.23 14.35
C VAL A 289 -10.75 4.41 14.33
N PRO A 290 -10.30 5.65 14.62
CA PRO A 290 -11.18 6.80 14.60
C PRO A 290 -11.57 7.19 13.17
N HIS A 291 -12.79 7.71 12.99
CA HIS A 291 -13.33 8.04 11.65
C HIS A 291 -12.50 9.05 10.88
N HIS A 292 -11.86 10.02 11.55
CA HIS A 292 -10.98 11.00 10.91
C HIS A 292 -9.67 10.39 10.37
N ALA A 293 -9.32 9.18 10.81
CA ALA A 293 -8.15 8.46 10.33
C ALA A 293 -8.47 7.46 9.22
N LEU A 294 -9.75 7.24 8.89
CA LEU A 294 -10.16 6.34 7.82
C LEU A 294 -9.90 6.95 6.44
N SER A 295 -9.65 6.10 5.44
CA SER A 295 -9.69 6.52 4.05
C SER A 295 -11.09 7.02 3.65
N LYS A 296 -11.18 7.78 2.56
CA LYS A 296 -12.46 8.30 2.05
C LYS A 296 -13.44 7.16 1.72
N GLU A 297 -12.93 6.06 1.20
CA GLU A 297 -13.69 4.86 0.84
C GLU A 297 -14.29 4.20 2.09
N LEU A 298 -13.48 3.98 3.12
CA LEU A 298 -13.95 3.37 4.38
C LEU A 298 -14.93 4.29 5.13
N LEU A 299 -14.69 5.60 5.10
CA LEU A 299 -15.63 6.58 5.65
C LEU A 299 -16.96 6.57 4.88
N SER A 300 -16.93 6.43 3.55
CA SER A 300 -18.14 6.28 2.72
C SER A 300 -18.93 5.05 3.11
N ILE A 301 -18.26 3.90 3.33
CA ILE A 301 -18.91 2.68 3.83
C ILE A 301 -19.56 2.93 5.19
N ALA A 302 -18.88 3.61 6.11
CA ALA A 302 -19.43 3.94 7.42
C ALA A 302 -20.70 4.80 7.32
N LYS A 303 -20.69 5.81 6.44
CA LYS A 303 -21.83 6.70 6.17
C LYS A 303 -22.97 5.94 5.48
N ALA A 304 -22.67 5.02 4.57
CA ALA A 304 -23.66 4.18 3.90
C ALA A 304 -24.40 3.26 4.90
N ILE A 305 -23.66 2.64 5.83
CA ILE A 305 -24.23 1.80 6.89
C ILE A 305 -25.12 2.61 7.83
N GLN A 306 -24.73 3.86 8.15
CA GLN A 306 -25.55 4.78 8.95
C GLN A 306 -26.84 5.21 8.22
N GLY A 307 -26.79 5.24 6.89
CA GLY A 307 -27.87 5.73 6.04
C GLY A 307 -28.21 7.20 6.31
N ASN A 308 -29.51 7.50 6.32
CA ASN A 308 -30.03 8.85 6.57
C ASN A 308 -30.26 9.15 8.06
N ASN A 309 -30.07 8.17 8.94
CA ASN A 309 -30.32 8.35 10.37
C ASN A 309 -29.09 8.94 11.07
N THR A 310 -28.94 10.27 10.98
CA THR A 310 -27.84 11.03 11.61
C THR A 310 -27.80 10.92 13.13
N LYS A 311 -28.87 10.41 13.78
CA LYS A 311 -28.90 10.13 15.23
C LYS A 311 -28.17 8.82 15.57
N THR A 312 -28.04 7.89 14.63
CA THR A 312 -27.27 6.65 14.82
C THR A 312 -25.77 6.94 14.74
N ARG A 313 -24.97 6.21 15.52
CA ARG A 313 -23.51 6.37 15.45
C ARG A 313 -22.98 5.65 14.23
N LEU A 314 -21.97 6.23 13.57
CA LEU A 314 -21.19 5.54 12.56
C LEU A 314 -20.62 4.23 13.13
N ILE A 315 -20.56 3.20 12.28
CA ILE A 315 -19.98 1.91 12.65
C ILE A 315 -18.52 2.09 13.09
N THR A 316 -18.10 1.31 14.07
CA THR A 316 -16.72 1.33 14.56
C THR A 316 -15.86 0.37 13.76
N PHE A 317 -14.68 0.82 13.39
CA PHE A 317 -13.66 0.00 12.76
C PHE A 317 -12.58 -0.40 13.76
N PHE A 318 -11.99 -1.56 13.54
CA PHE A 318 -11.04 -2.21 14.44
C PHE A 318 -9.83 -2.72 13.66
N GLN A 319 -8.68 -2.70 14.32
CA GLN A 319 -7.50 -3.48 13.94
C GLN A 319 -7.13 -4.36 15.13
N ILE A 320 -6.56 -5.53 14.86
CA ILE A 320 -6.01 -6.39 15.92
C ILE A 320 -4.50 -6.56 15.68
N PRO A 321 -3.66 -6.22 16.67
CA PRO A 321 -2.23 -6.43 16.59
C PRO A 321 -1.87 -7.92 16.62
N SER A 322 -0.64 -8.25 16.21
CA SER A 322 -0.11 -9.60 16.38
C SER A 322 0.22 -9.87 17.85
N TYR A 323 -0.22 -11.00 18.37
CA TYR A 323 0.10 -11.48 19.73
C TYR A 323 1.38 -12.29 19.78
N GLU A 324 1.95 -12.68 18.62
CA GLU A 324 3.27 -13.31 18.55
C GLU A 324 4.38 -12.34 18.99
N LYS A 325 4.13 -11.04 18.85
CA LYS A 325 5.04 -10.01 19.35
C LYS A 325 4.92 -9.95 20.87
N ALA A 326 5.98 -10.37 21.56
CA ALA A 326 6.07 -10.31 23.01
C ALA A 326 5.76 -8.92 23.60
N GLU A 327 6.03 -7.85 22.84
CA GLU A 327 5.72 -6.47 23.23
C GLU A 327 4.22 -6.22 23.44
N THR A 328 3.36 -6.75 22.58
CA THR A 328 1.90 -6.57 22.68
C THR A 328 1.36 -7.22 23.95
N LEU A 329 1.78 -8.45 24.22
CA LEU A 329 1.36 -9.18 25.43
C LEU A 329 1.97 -8.58 26.71
N LYS A 330 3.24 -8.16 26.66
CA LYS A 330 3.89 -7.44 27.77
C LYS A 330 3.18 -6.13 28.09
N TYR A 331 2.80 -5.36 27.06
CA TYR A 331 2.03 -4.14 27.24
C TYR A 331 0.68 -4.41 27.90
N ALA A 332 -0.04 -5.42 27.42
CA ALA A 332 -1.33 -5.82 27.99
C ALA A 332 -1.22 -6.20 29.48
N GLU A 333 -0.20 -6.97 29.86
CA GLU A 333 0.08 -7.33 31.25
C GLU A 333 0.43 -6.11 32.12
N VAL A 334 1.26 -5.19 31.61
CA VAL A 334 1.60 -3.94 32.30
C VAL A 334 0.34 -3.08 32.52
N MET A 335 -0.53 -2.98 31.51
CA MET A 335 -1.78 -2.24 31.61
C MET A 335 -2.76 -2.90 32.59
N ALA A 336 -2.85 -4.23 32.61
CA ALA A 336 -3.64 -4.98 33.58
C ALA A 336 -3.16 -4.77 35.02
N LYS A 337 -1.84 -4.80 35.26
CA LYS A 337 -1.24 -4.44 36.56
C LYS A 337 -1.60 -3.02 36.98
N LYS A 338 -1.51 -2.07 36.05
CA LYS A 338 -1.88 -0.68 36.30
C LYS A 338 -3.36 -0.56 36.69
N LEU A 339 -4.27 -1.25 36.01
CA LEU A 339 -5.71 -1.29 36.34
C LEU A 339 -5.96 -1.81 37.75
N LYS A 340 -5.29 -2.89 38.13
CA LYS A 340 -5.38 -3.47 39.47
C LYS A 340 -4.89 -2.49 40.54
N ASN A 341 -3.75 -1.85 40.32
CA ASN A 341 -3.16 -0.90 41.27
C ASN A 341 -4.04 0.34 41.53
N ILE A 342 -4.85 0.76 40.55
CA ILE A 342 -5.80 1.88 40.71
C ILE A 342 -7.20 1.43 41.13
N GLY A 343 -7.39 0.14 41.47
CA GLY A 343 -8.66 -0.41 41.97
C GLY A 343 -9.75 -0.64 40.90
N ILE A 344 -9.40 -0.64 39.61
CA ILE A 344 -10.35 -0.97 38.53
C ILE A 344 -10.34 -2.48 38.33
N LEU A 345 -11.19 -3.21 39.06
CA LEU A 345 -11.18 -4.68 39.09
C LEU A 345 -12.13 -5.35 38.08
N SER A 346 -12.93 -4.59 37.32
CA SER A 346 -13.86 -5.17 36.34
C SER A 346 -14.08 -4.27 35.12
N GLU A 347 -14.57 -4.84 34.02
CA GLU A 347 -14.90 -4.08 32.81
C GLU A 347 -15.99 -3.04 33.04
N ARG A 348 -16.84 -3.22 34.07
CA ARG A 348 -17.88 -2.25 34.47
C ARG A 348 -17.27 -0.94 34.97
N SER A 349 -16.11 -1.01 35.60
CA SER A 349 -15.39 0.14 36.13
C SER A 349 -14.57 0.87 35.06
N ILE A 350 -14.47 0.32 33.85
CA ILE A 350 -13.84 0.96 32.69
C ILE A 350 -14.91 1.79 31.97
N ASN A 351 -15.04 3.04 32.41
CA ASN A 351 -15.98 4.02 31.84
C ASN A 351 -15.24 5.29 31.45
N LYS A 352 -15.95 6.22 30.80
CA LYS A 352 -15.37 7.47 30.29
C LYS A 352 -14.62 8.27 31.37
N LYS A 353 -15.19 8.38 32.57
CA LYS A 353 -14.63 9.15 33.69
C LYS A 353 -13.38 8.50 34.27
N SER A 354 -13.39 7.18 34.44
CA SER A 354 -12.22 6.47 34.97
C SER A 354 -11.07 6.48 33.97
N VAL A 355 -11.35 6.24 32.68
CA VAL A 355 -10.30 6.23 31.66
C VAL A 355 -9.65 7.61 31.49
N SER A 356 -10.43 8.69 31.38
CA SER A 356 -9.85 10.04 31.26
C SER A 356 -9.05 10.45 32.51
N LYS A 357 -9.55 10.14 33.71
CA LYS A 357 -8.90 10.49 34.98
C LYS A 357 -7.55 9.78 35.17
N PHE A 358 -7.48 8.46 34.90
CA PHE A 358 -6.30 7.66 35.26
C PHE A 358 -5.32 7.39 34.11
N PHE A 359 -5.77 7.54 32.86
CA PHE A 359 -4.96 7.26 31.67
C PHE A 359 -4.79 8.47 30.74
N GLY A 360 -5.44 9.59 31.05
CA GLY A 360 -5.33 10.83 30.31
C GLY A 360 -6.13 10.85 29.00
N MET A 361 -6.18 12.03 28.38
CA MET A 361 -7.07 12.28 27.24
C MET A 361 -6.66 11.52 25.98
N LYS A 362 -5.36 11.22 25.80
CA LYS A 362 -4.85 10.46 24.66
C LYS A 362 -5.44 9.04 24.61
N VAL A 363 -5.37 8.31 25.73
CA VAL A 363 -5.93 6.95 25.87
C VAL A 363 -7.46 6.99 25.85
N PHE A 364 -8.04 8.02 26.46
CA PHE A 364 -9.48 8.22 26.39
C PHE A 364 -9.98 8.34 24.94
N ASN A 365 -9.34 9.19 24.13
CA ASN A 365 -9.75 9.44 22.74
C ASN A 365 -9.55 8.23 21.82
N SER A 366 -8.61 7.32 22.13
CA SER A 366 -8.45 6.08 21.36
C SER A 366 -9.51 5.02 21.66
N ILE A 367 -10.17 5.08 22.82
CA ILE A 367 -11.17 4.08 23.25
C ILE A 367 -12.60 4.61 23.08
N TYR A 368 -12.81 5.86 23.47
CA TYR A 368 -14.09 6.56 23.48
C TYR A 368 -13.99 7.74 22.54
N PHE A 369 -14.02 7.48 21.23
CA PHE A 369 -14.04 8.54 20.22
C PHE A 369 -14.98 9.68 20.63
N SER A 370 -14.53 10.92 20.45
CA SER A 370 -15.43 12.06 20.43
C SER A 370 -16.48 11.84 19.33
N ARG A 371 -17.69 12.39 19.52
CA ARG A 371 -18.74 12.30 18.50
C ARG A 371 -18.18 12.90 17.21
N PHE A 372 -18.07 12.10 16.15
CA PHE A 372 -17.71 12.63 14.84
C PHE A 372 -18.88 13.50 14.36
N ILE A 373 -18.64 14.79 14.17
CA ILE A 373 -19.59 15.73 13.58
C ILE A 373 -19.16 15.92 12.13
N ASP A 374 -20.01 15.49 11.20
CA ASP A 374 -19.78 15.64 9.76
C ASP A 374 -20.07 17.10 9.37
N GLU A 375 -19.02 17.90 9.18
CA GLU A 375 -19.14 19.34 8.88
C GLU A 375 -19.91 19.59 7.57
N GLU A 376 -19.84 18.67 6.60
CA GLU A 376 -20.57 18.74 5.32
C GLU A 376 -22.09 18.55 5.46
N ARG A 377 -22.56 17.80 6.47
CA ARG A 377 -24.00 17.64 6.75
C ARG A 377 -24.53 18.69 7.72
N GLY A 378 -23.66 19.24 8.57
CA GLY A 378 -24.01 20.32 9.50
C GLY A 378 -24.39 21.62 8.81
N SER A 379 -23.82 21.90 7.64
CA SER A 379 -24.15 23.09 6.83
C SER A 379 -25.52 22.99 6.17
N LEU A 380 -25.93 21.82 5.67
CA LEU A 380 -27.23 21.59 5.04
C LEU A 380 -28.41 21.69 6.01
N SER A 381 -28.20 21.41 7.30
CA SER A 381 -29.24 21.60 8.33
C SER A 381 -29.46 23.05 8.76
N ARG A 382 -28.56 23.97 8.40
CA ARG A 382 -28.66 25.40 8.74
C ARG A 382 -29.27 26.26 7.62
N THR A 383 -29.52 25.69 6.45
CA THR A 383 -30.11 26.40 5.29
C THR A 383 -31.61 26.14 5.12
N ARG A 384 -32.26 25.48 6.09
CA ARG A 384 -33.72 25.36 6.18
C ARG A 384 -34.20 25.81 7.56
N LEU A 385 -34.15 27.11 7.80
CA LEU A 385 -35.02 27.84 8.72
C LEU A 385 -35.38 29.17 8.09
#